data_AF-A0A947UIU8-F1
#
_entry.id   AF-A0A947UIU8-F1
#
_cell.length_a   1.000
_cell.length_b   1.000
_cell.length_c   1.000
_cell.angle_alpha   90.00
_cell.angle_beta   90.00
_cell.angle_gamma   90.00
#
_symmetry.space_group_name_H-M   'P 1'
#
loop_
_entity.id
_entity.type
_entity.pdbx_description
1 polymer ?
#
loop_
_entity_poly.entity_id
_entity_poly.type
_entity_poly.pdbx_seq_one_letter_code
_entity_poly.pdbx_strand_id
1 'polypeptide(L)'
;MKKTTLVALLVAAAFPAFGQVSTAPATLKEITQRAILNSPEVTSKWHAYRAADEETGVARGGYFPRVDLTAGAGRESLSQPTTADRDYTRSGVMLSLNQMLFDGFATRNEVRRLDKARLVRYYELLDASETTALEAGRAYLDVLRYRHLVDLAKD
;
A
#
# COMPACT_ATOMS: atom_id res chain seq x y z
N MET A 1 48.90 -4.07 9.83
CA MET A 1 48.80 -4.36 8.38
C MET A 1 47.34 -4.44 7.96
N LYS A 2 46.89 -3.41 7.22
CA LYS A 2 45.87 -3.37 6.16
C LYS A 2 44.56 -4.16 6.36
N LYS A 3 43.52 -3.49 6.86
CA LYS A 3 42.10 -3.89 6.70
C LYS A 3 41.23 -2.65 6.43
N THR A 4 41.48 -1.95 5.32
CA THR A 4 40.71 -0.74 4.93
C THR A 4 40.55 -0.63 3.41
N THR A 5 40.13 -1.71 2.74
CA THR A 5 39.95 -1.74 1.27
C THR A 5 38.74 -2.56 0.81
N LEU A 6 37.61 -2.51 1.54
CA LEU A 6 36.39 -3.24 1.14
C LEU A 6 35.10 -2.40 1.05
N VAL A 7 35.15 -1.10 1.34
CA VAL A 7 33.95 -0.23 1.32
C VAL A 7 33.76 0.52 0.00
N ALA A 8 34.75 0.52 -0.90
CA ALA A 8 34.70 1.34 -2.12
C ALA A 8 33.97 0.70 -3.32
N LEU A 9 33.53 -0.57 -3.24
CA LEU A 9 32.93 -1.29 -4.40
C LEU A 9 31.39 -1.25 -4.44
N LEU A 10 30.72 -0.66 -3.45
CA LEU A 10 29.24 -0.65 -3.38
C LEU A 10 28.59 0.66 -3.83
N VAL A 11 29.36 1.69 -4.18
CA VAL A 11 28.83 3.02 -4.55
C VAL A 11 28.68 3.20 -6.07
N ALA A 12 29.18 2.26 -6.89
CA ALA A 12 29.18 2.40 -8.36
C ALA A 12 27.96 1.79 -9.09
N ALA A 13 27.00 1.18 -8.38
CA ALA A 13 25.87 0.47 -8.99
C ALA A 13 24.50 1.17 -8.88
N ALA A 14 24.45 2.40 -8.36
CA ALA A 14 23.18 3.12 -8.09
C ALA A 14 22.95 4.34 -9.01
N PHE A 15 23.47 4.32 -10.24
CA PHE A 15 22.97 5.19 -11.29
C PHE A 15 21.84 4.46 -12.02
N PRO A 16 20.55 4.77 -11.77
CA PRO A 16 19.54 4.46 -12.76
C PRO A 16 19.87 5.33 -13.97
N ALA A 17 20.37 4.69 -15.02
CA ALA A 17 20.36 5.25 -16.35
C ALA A 17 18.92 5.68 -16.63
N PHE A 18 18.69 7.00 -16.69
CA PHE A 18 17.50 7.56 -17.30
C PHE A 18 17.51 7.10 -18.76
N GLY A 19 16.83 5.97 -19.01
CA GLY A 19 16.59 5.45 -20.33
C GLY A 19 15.97 6.55 -21.17
N GLN A 20 16.64 6.85 -22.28
CA GLN A 20 16.18 7.81 -23.27
C GLN A 20 14.74 7.46 -23.64
N VAL A 21 13.81 8.31 -23.23
CA VAL A 21 12.41 8.23 -23.69
C VAL A 21 12.47 8.49 -25.18
N SER A 22 12.21 7.44 -25.94
CA SER A 22 12.08 7.48 -27.38
C SER A 22 11.12 8.59 -27.78
N THR A 23 11.62 9.56 -28.52
CA THR A 23 10.85 10.63 -29.15
C THR A 23 10.09 10.07 -30.36
N ALA A 24 9.13 9.19 -30.10
CA ALA A 24 8.02 9.01 -31.00
C ALA A 24 7.00 10.14 -30.73
N PRO A 25 6.30 10.68 -31.74
CA PRO A 25 5.18 11.58 -31.50
C PRO A 25 4.10 10.79 -30.75
N ALA A 26 4.14 10.86 -29.43
CA ALA A 26 3.25 10.10 -28.58
C ALA A 26 1.80 10.49 -28.89
N THR A 27 0.98 9.48 -29.16
CA THR A 27 -0.44 9.69 -29.41
C THR A 27 -1.11 10.26 -28.15
N LEU A 28 -2.19 11.02 -28.29
CA LEU A 28 -2.93 11.57 -27.14
C LEU A 28 -3.29 10.49 -26.10
N LYS A 29 -3.60 9.28 -26.57
CA LYS A 29 -3.87 8.10 -25.73
C LYS A 29 -2.64 7.66 -24.92
N GLU A 30 -1.46 7.67 -25.52
CA GLU A 30 -0.22 7.27 -24.85
C GLU A 30 0.20 8.30 -23.79
N ILE A 31 0.02 9.60 -24.09
CA ILE A 31 0.35 10.70 -23.16
C ILE A 31 -0.60 10.67 -21.96
N THR A 32 -1.90 10.51 -22.20
CA THR A 32 -2.91 10.40 -21.12
C THR A 32 -2.68 9.17 -20.25
N GLN A 33 -2.38 8.01 -20.85
CA GLN A 33 -2.02 6.80 -20.10
C GLN A 33 -0.77 7.02 -19.23
N ARG A 34 0.29 7.62 -19.79
CA ARG A 34 1.51 7.93 -19.03
C ARG A 34 1.26 8.95 -17.92
N ALA A 35 0.38 9.93 -18.14
CA ALA A 35 0.00 10.92 -17.12
C ALA A 35 -0.76 10.27 -15.97
N ILE A 36 -1.72 9.39 -16.24
CA ILE A 36 -2.46 8.65 -15.20
C ILE A 36 -1.51 7.78 -14.38
N LEU A 37 -0.63 7.02 -15.04
CA LEU A 37 0.30 6.10 -14.36
C LEU A 37 1.34 6.81 -13.49
N ASN A 38 1.73 8.03 -13.86
CA ASN A 38 2.71 8.82 -13.13
C ASN A 38 2.08 9.84 -12.17
N SER A 39 0.74 9.94 -12.10
CA SER A 39 0.06 10.90 -11.24
C SER A 39 0.12 10.47 -9.77
N PRO A 40 0.65 11.31 -8.86
CA PRO A 40 0.64 11.04 -7.43
C PRO A 40 -0.77 10.96 -6.85
N GLU A 41 -1.71 11.73 -7.41
CA GLU A 41 -3.10 11.76 -6.94
C GLU A 41 -3.81 10.44 -7.24
N VAL A 42 -3.69 9.92 -8.47
CA VAL A 42 -4.25 8.61 -8.84
C VAL A 42 -3.64 7.50 -7.98
N THR A 43 -2.32 7.56 -7.76
CA THR A 43 -1.62 6.58 -6.91
C THR A 43 -2.11 6.63 -5.46
N SER A 44 -2.34 7.83 -4.91
CA SER A 44 -2.91 8.01 -3.57
C SER A 44 -4.31 7.40 -3.47
N LYS A 45 -5.19 7.69 -4.42
CA LYS A 45 -6.55 7.13 -4.47
C LYS A 45 -6.55 5.61 -4.66
N TRP A 46 -5.59 5.08 -5.42
CA TRP A 46 -5.41 3.65 -5.60
C TRP A 46 -5.08 2.95 -4.29
N HIS A 47 -4.14 3.50 -3.52
CA HIS A 47 -3.81 2.97 -2.19
C HIS A 47 -4.98 3.12 -1.21
N ALA A 48 -5.77 4.19 -1.30
CA ALA A 48 -7.00 4.34 -0.50
C ALA A 48 -8.06 3.27 -0.84
N TYR A 49 -8.26 2.97 -2.13
CA TYR A 49 -9.12 1.87 -2.56
C TYR A 49 -8.61 0.51 -2.05
N ARG A 50 -7.31 0.26 -2.17
CA ARG A 50 -6.68 -0.98 -1.66
C ARG A 50 -6.84 -1.12 -0.16
N ALA A 51 -6.66 -0.05 0.60
CA ALA A 51 -6.88 -0.07 2.04
C ALA A 51 -8.34 -0.44 2.40
N ALA A 52 -9.33 0.10 1.69
CA ALA A 52 -10.74 -0.24 1.90
C ALA A 52 -11.07 -1.69 1.49
N ASP A 53 -10.39 -2.23 0.49
CA ASP A 53 -10.50 -3.63 0.10
C ASP A 53 -9.96 -4.56 1.20
N GLU A 54 -8.78 -4.24 1.75
CA GLU A 54 -8.20 -4.99 2.88
C GLU A 54 -9.06 -4.87 4.14
N GLU A 55 -9.66 -3.70 4.42
CA GLU A 55 -10.60 -3.53 5.54
C GLU A 55 -11.83 -4.45 5.39
N THR A 56 -12.32 -4.63 4.17
CA THR A 56 -13.36 -5.62 3.87
C THR A 56 -12.86 -7.05 4.11
N GLY A 57 -11.61 -7.34 3.75
CA GLY A 57 -10.93 -8.60 4.05
C GLY A 57 -10.85 -8.90 5.55
N VAL A 58 -10.49 -7.90 6.36
CA VAL A 58 -10.45 -7.98 7.82
C VAL A 58 -11.83 -8.32 8.40
N ALA A 59 -12.88 -7.65 7.93
CA ALA A 59 -14.24 -7.96 8.37
C ALA A 59 -14.70 -9.36 7.95
N ARG A 60 -14.31 -9.84 6.76
CA ARG A 60 -14.53 -11.23 6.35
C ARG A 60 -13.77 -12.23 7.23
N GLY A 61 -12.66 -11.81 7.84
CA GLY A 61 -11.95 -12.56 8.88
C GLY A 61 -12.87 -13.03 10.01
N GLY A 62 -13.94 -12.29 10.31
CA GLY A 62 -14.93 -12.68 11.32
C GLY A 62 -15.70 -13.98 11.03
N TYR A 63 -15.73 -14.46 9.78
CA TYR A 63 -16.35 -15.74 9.43
C TYR A 63 -15.48 -16.95 9.75
N PHE A 64 -14.18 -16.74 9.96
CA PHE A 64 -13.22 -17.81 10.14
C PHE A 64 -12.88 -18.00 11.62
N PRO A 65 -12.48 -19.21 12.03
CA PRO A 65 -11.95 -19.43 13.37
C PRO A 65 -10.64 -18.65 13.55
N ARG A 66 -10.44 -18.10 14.74
CA ARG A 66 -9.17 -17.49 15.17
C ARG A 66 -8.31 -18.53 15.86
N VAL A 67 -7.04 -18.59 15.47
CA VAL A 67 -6.04 -19.48 16.04
C VAL A 67 -4.95 -18.62 16.65
N ASP A 68 -4.82 -18.68 17.98
CA ASP A 68 -3.83 -17.91 18.73
C ASP A 68 -2.79 -18.86 19.34
N LEU A 69 -1.52 -18.63 19.00
CA LEU A 69 -0.38 -19.34 19.59
C LEU A 69 0.34 -18.42 20.56
N THR A 70 0.37 -18.78 21.83
CA THR A 70 1.14 -18.09 22.86
C THR A 70 2.23 -19.01 23.38
N ALA A 71 3.48 -18.58 23.26
CA ALA A 71 4.62 -19.29 23.82
C ALA A 71 5.44 -18.32 24.67
N GLY A 72 5.90 -18.77 25.83
CA GLY A 72 6.69 -17.95 26.74
C GLY A 72 7.61 -18.81 27.58
N ALA A 73 8.81 -18.30 27.83
CA ALA A 73 9.75 -18.84 28.79
C ALA A 73 10.35 -17.68 29.60
N GLY A 74 10.36 -17.78 30.92
CA GLY A 74 10.83 -16.74 31.81
C GLY A 74 11.27 -17.30 33.16
N ARG A 75 12.22 -16.62 33.81
CA ARG A 75 12.62 -16.94 35.18
C ARG A 75 11.81 -16.07 36.14
N GLU A 76 11.22 -16.70 37.13
CA GLU A 76 10.39 -16.04 38.14
C GLU A 76 11.02 -16.35 39.50
N SER A 77 11.36 -15.32 40.26
CA SER A 77 11.85 -15.47 41.63
C SER A 77 10.73 -15.02 42.56
N LEU A 78 10.34 -15.89 43.49
CA LEU A 78 9.31 -15.60 44.47
C LEU A 78 9.94 -15.49 45.85
N SER A 79 9.96 -14.26 46.39
CA SER A 79 10.38 -13.98 47.76
C SER A 79 9.16 -13.89 48.68
N GLN A 80 9.07 -14.79 49.65
CA GLN A 80 7.97 -14.83 50.62
C GLN A 80 8.53 -14.74 52.05
N PRO A 81 8.01 -13.85 52.93
CA PRO A 81 8.59 -13.60 54.26
C PRO A 81 8.66 -14.81 55.20
N THR A 82 7.97 -15.91 54.88
CA THR A 82 7.89 -17.14 55.70
C THR A 82 8.50 -18.38 55.04
N THR A 83 9.10 -18.28 53.84
CA THR A 83 9.68 -19.44 53.11
C THR A 83 10.89 -19.00 52.29
N ALA A 84 11.91 -19.85 52.17
CA ALA A 84 13.14 -19.56 51.43
C ALA A 84 12.87 -19.10 49.98
N ASP A 85 13.67 -18.13 49.51
CA ASP A 85 13.63 -17.64 48.12
C ASP A 85 13.71 -18.79 47.14
N ARG A 86 12.76 -18.81 46.19
CA ARG A 86 12.64 -19.91 45.25
C ARG A 86 12.63 -19.37 43.83
N ASP A 87 13.68 -19.74 43.10
CA ASP A 87 13.81 -19.45 41.68
C ASP A 87 13.13 -20.53 40.86
N TYR A 88 12.24 -20.11 39.97
CA TYR A 88 11.54 -20.96 39.03
C TYR A 88 11.87 -20.55 37.61
N THR A 89 11.93 -21.54 36.74
CA THR A 89 11.93 -21.28 35.30
C THR A 89 10.59 -21.77 34.77
N ARG A 90 9.75 -20.83 34.34
CA ARG A 90 8.45 -21.12 33.75
C ARG A 90 8.60 -21.13 32.24
N SER A 91 8.24 -22.25 31.61
CA SER A 91 8.05 -22.32 30.16
C SER A 91 6.66 -22.87 29.87
N GLY A 92 6.04 -22.39 28.80
CA GLY A 92 4.71 -22.82 28.41
C GLY A 92 4.40 -22.46 26.97
N VAL A 93 3.65 -23.34 26.31
CA VAL A 93 3.09 -23.12 24.98
C VAL A 93 1.60 -23.40 25.08
N MET A 94 0.79 -22.47 24.58
CA MET A 94 -0.67 -22.55 24.56
C MET A 94 -1.15 -22.24 23.14
N LEU A 95 -1.98 -23.14 22.62
CA LEU A 95 -2.69 -22.96 21.36
C LEU A 95 -4.18 -22.83 21.67
N SER A 96 -4.80 -21.74 21.22
CA SER A 96 -6.22 -21.45 21.41
C SER A 96 -6.91 -21.37 20.06
N LEU A 97 -8.03 -22.08 19.91
CA LEU A 97 -8.90 -22.02 18.73
C LEU A 97 -10.26 -21.44 19.17
N ASN A 98 -10.64 -20.30 18.61
CA ASN A 98 -11.90 -19.64 18.92
C ASN A 98 -12.73 -19.43 17.64
N GLN A 99 -13.92 -20.02 17.58
CA GLN A 99 -14.84 -19.86 16.46
C GLN A 99 -16.19 -19.33 16.94
N MET A 100 -16.63 -18.23 16.32
CA MET A 100 -17.97 -17.73 16.52
C MET A 100 -18.97 -18.62 15.77
N LEU A 101 -19.93 -19.23 16.49
CA LEU A 101 -20.98 -20.05 15.87
C LEU A 101 -22.13 -19.20 15.34
N PHE A 102 -22.49 -18.13 16.07
CA PHE A 102 -23.56 -17.21 15.68
C PHE A 102 -23.39 -15.86 16.37
N ASP A 103 -23.47 -14.78 15.59
CA ASP A 103 -23.26 -13.40 16.02
C ASP A 103 -24.46 -12.48 15.75
N GLY A 104 -25.63 -13.03 15.44
CA GLY A 104 -26.81 -12.24 15.10
C GLY A 104 -26.72 -11.52 13.74
N PHE A 105 -25.93 -12.03 12.80
CA PHE A 105 -25.66 -11.43 11.47
C PHE A 105 -24.83 -10.15 11.50
N ALA A 106 -24.16 -9.85 12.62
CA ALA A 106 -23.31 -8.67 12.76
C ALA A 106 -22.20 -8.64 11.69
N THR A 107 -21.44 -9.74 11.56
CA THR A 107 -20.34 -9.87 10.58
C THR A 107 -20.84 -9.70 9.14
N ARG A 108 -22.03 -10.24 8.83
CA ARG A 108 -22.63 -10.10 7.50
C ARG A 108 -22.99 -8.67 7.16
N ASN A 109 -23.59 -7.96 8.09
CA ASN A 109 -23.95 -6.57 7.90
C ASN A 109 -22.71 -5.68 7.83
N GLU A 110 -21.68 -5.99 8.61
CA GLU A 110 -20.43 -5.25 8.61
C GLU A 110 -19.65 -5.41 7.29
N VAL A 111 -19.53 -6.64 6.78
CA VAL A 111 -18.93 -6.88 5.46
C VAL A 111 -19.70 -6.15 4.37
N ARG A 112 -21.04 -6.14 4.43
CA ARG A 112 -21.86 -5.40 3.47
C ARG A 112 -21.63 -3.89 3.56
N ARG A 113 -21.50 -3.35 4.77
CA ARG A 113 -21.22 -1.92 5.01
C ARG A 113 -19.87 -1.54 4.40
N LEU A 114 -18.84 -2.34 4.65
CA LEU A 114 -17.49 -2.11 4.13
C LEU A 114 -17.40 -2.32 2.62
N ASP A 115 -18.12 -3.29 2.05
CA ASP A 115 -18.24 -3.45 0.59
C ASP A 115 -18.78 -2.17 -0.08
N LYS A 116 -19.74 -1.47 0.55
CA LYS A 116 -20.24 -0.19 0.06
C LYS A 116 -19.23 0.93 0.23
N ALA A 117 -18.49 0.96 1.34
CA ALA A 117 -17.40 1.92 1.54
C ALA A 117 -16.28 1.74 0.51
N ARG A 118 -15.88 0.50 0.20
CA ARG A 118 -14.92 0.16 -0.87
C ARG A 118 -15.40 0.69 -2.22
N LEU A 119 -16.69 0.54 -2.53
CA LEU A 119 -17.27 1.01 -3.78
C LEU A 119 -17.17 2.55 -3.91
N VAL A 120 -17.36 3.30 -2.82
CA VAL A 120 -17.13 4.75 -2.81
C VAL A 120 -15.68 5.06 -3.16
N ARG A 121 -14.70 4.39 -2.52
CA ARG A 121 -13.27 4.58 -2.84
C ARG A 121 -12.91 4.24 -4.27
N TYR A 122 -13.58 3.24 -4.85
CA TYR A 122 -13.42 2.90 -6.26
C TYR A 122 -13.85 4.04 -7.19
N TYR A 123 -15.01 4.67 -6.92
CA TYR A 123 -15.46 5.81 -7.71
C TYR A 123 -14.59 7.05 -7.52
N GLU A 124 -14.06 7.29 -6.31
CA GLU A 124 -13.08 8.36 -6.08
C GLU A 124 -11.78 8.15 -6.87
N LEU A 125 -11.33 6.90 -7.03
CA LEU A 125 -10.18 6.57 -7.87
C LEU A 125 -10.49 6.80 -9.35
N LEU A 126 -11.69 6.41 -9.80
CA LEU A 126 -12.12 6.63 -11.18
C LEU A 126 -12.17 8.13 -11.51
N ASP A 127 -12.78 8.92 -10.63
CA ASP A 127 -12.89 10.38 -10.76
C ASP A 127 -11.51 11.06 -10.82
N ALA A 128 -10.56 10.67 -9.96
CA ALA A 128 -9.20 11.17 -10.00
C ALA A 128 -8.47 10.80 -11.31
N SER A 129 -8.72 9.60 -11.83
CA SER A 129 -8.14 9.13 -13.09
C SER A 129 -8.70 9.91 -14.29
N GLU A 130 -10.01 10.15 -14.31
CA GLU A 130 -10.70 10.94 -15.35
C GLU A 130 -10.26 12.40 -15.32
N THR A 131 -10.16 13.01 -14.13
CA THR A 131 -9.67 14.37 -13.95
C THR A 131 -8.23 14.52 -14.44
N THR A 132 -7.34 13.59 -14.06
CA THR A 132 -5.95 13.57 -14.55
C THR A 132 -5.89 13.40 -16.07
N ALA A 133 -6.73 12.53 -16.65
CA ALA A 133 -6.79 12.31 -18.09
C ALA A 133 -7.23 13.58 -18.84
N LEU A 134 -8.23 14.28 -18.31
CA LEU A 134 -8.75 15.51 -18.86
C LEU A 134 -7.71 16.63 -18.83
N GLU A 135 -7.00 16.77 -17.71
CA GLU A 135 -5.92 17.76 -17.56
C GLU A 135 -4.76 17.48 -18.53
N ALA A 136 -4.32 16.22 -18.63
CA ALA A 136 -3.28 15.82 -19.58
C ALA A 136 -3.70 16.07 -21.04
N GLY A 137 -4.96 15.80 -21.38
CA GLY A 137 -5.52 16.06 -22.70
C GLY A 137 -5.55 17.55 -23.04
N ARG A 138 -5.97 18.40 -22.09
CA ARG A 138 -5.97 19.87 -22.25
C ARG A 138 -4.56 20.40 -22.45
N ALA A 139 -3.61 19.97 -21.60
CA ALA A 139 -2.21 20.37 -21.70
C ALA A 139 -1.59 19.99 -23.06
N TYR A 140 -1.91 18.80 -23.58
CA TYR A 140 -1.45 18.38 -24.91
C TYR A 140 -1.99 19.29 -26.03
N LEU A 141 -3.29 19.60 -26.01
CA LEU A 141 -3.90 20.50 -26.99
C LEU A 141 -3.32 21.93 -26.90
N ASP A 142 -3.04 22.40 -25.69
CA ASP A 142 -2.41 23.71 -25.49
C ASP A 142 -1.01 23.77 -26.10
N VAL A 143 -0.19 22.72 -25.91
CA VAL A 143 1.14 22.65 -26.54
C VAL A 143 1.05 22.68 -28.07
N LEU A 144 0.10 21.95 -28.66
CA LEU A 144 -0.11 21.98 -30.11
C LEU A 144 -0.52 23.38 -30.60
N ARG A 145 -1.43 24.04 -29.88
CA ARG A 145 -1.90 25.39 -30.19
C ARG A 145 -0.75 26.40 -30.15
N TYR A 146 0.07 26.40 -29.10
CA TYR A 146 1.18 27.34 -28.99
C TYR A 146 2.27 27.10 -30.02
N ARG A 147 2.56 25.83 -30.37
CA ARG A 147 3.48 25.51 -31.47
C ARG A 147 2.99 26.06 -32.80
N HIS A 148 1.70 25.92 -33.09
CA HIS A 148 1.13 26.45 -34.32
C HIS A 148 1.19 27.98 -34.38
N LEU A 149 0.90 28.68 -33.27
CA LEU A 149 1.02 30.13 -33.19
C LEU A 149 2.46 30.62 -33.38
N VAL A 150 3.45 29.89 -32.85
CA VAL A 150 4.88 30.22 -33.01
C VAL A 150 5.33 30.03 -34.45
N ASP A 151 4.88 28.98 -35.14
CA ASP A 151 5.22 28.78 -36.54
C ASP A 151 4.57 29.84 -37.44
N LEU A 152 3.30 30.20 -37.19
CA LEU A 152 2.64 31.32 -37.90
C LEU A 152 3.34 32.68 -37.70
N ALA A 153 4.05 32.88 -36.59
CA ALA A 153 4.74 34.14 -36.31
C ALA A 153 6.15 34.22 -36.90
N LYS A 154 6.68 33.10 -37.44
CA LYS A 154 7.99 33.06 -38.10
C LYS A 154 7.90 33.32 -39.61
N ASP A 155 6.72 33.10 -40.19
CA ASP A 155 6.35 33.45 -41.56
C ASP A 155 5.98 34.94 -41.66
#